data_AF-A0A560HYA1-F1
#
_entry.id   AF-A0A560HYA1-F1
#
_cell.length_a   1.000
_cell.length_b   1.000
_cell.length_c   1.000
_cell.angle_alpha   90.00
_cell.angle_beta   90.00
_cell.angle_gamma   90.00
#
_symmetry.space_group_name_H-M   'P 1'
#
loop_
_entity.id
_entity.type
_entity.pdbx_description
1 polymer ?
#
loop_
_entity_poly.entity_id
_entity_poly.type
_entity_poly.pdbx_seq_one_letter_code
_entity_poly.pdbx_strand_id
1 'polypeptide(L)'
;MYHPVLLRRFEGEGDVKKGLLTAGAICVVAVAGFVVWGMRGGEANGPSNPVSGNKGAQVVDAPKWHVIGGLEAGVRSAFIEVSPSAAKDRSAYDEAVAAVCSGENGCLVAFFLPGDKVPPNEPMTKFLSEGGWNSYQPVAYWFNNAFTVWDCERAGDKGAPLNAMCGAFVRDAHRAILAVTSRTTLARFCGWGDKGEVAKAKAYISKIRDPARREQFASTLDKDLSEPYGGEASNCVRLRDKIELESENALKFLTEHQI
;
A
#
# COMPACT_ATOMS: atom_id res chain seq x y z
N MET A 1 33.03 -11.11 12.08
CA MET A 1 33.94 -11.41 10.95
C MET A 1 33.27 -10.91 9.69
N TYR A 2 33.80 -9.84 9.13
CA TYR A 2 33.27 -9.11 7.97
C TYR A 2 33.99 -9.58 6.71
N HIS A 3 33.23 -9.88 5.65
CA HIS A 3 33.75 -9.88 4.28
C HIS A 3 32.88 -8.97 3.41
N PRO A 4 33.45 -7.90 2.83
CA PRO A 4 32.76 -7.02 1.89
C PRO A 4 32.91 -7.55 0.45
N VAL A 5 31.83 -7.49 -0.33
CA VAL A 5 31.87 -7.76 -1.77
C VAL A 5 31.82 -6.44 -2.54
N LEU A 6 32.76 -6.34 -3.48
CA LEU A 6 33.18 -5.20 -4.28
C LEU A 6 32.10 -4.60 -5.20
N LEU A 7 31.99 -3.27 -5.13
CA LEU A 7 31.46 -2.41 -6.19
C LEU A 7 32.44 -2.40 -7.38
N ARG A 8 31.98 -2.75 -8.58
CA ARG A 8 32.68 -2.45 -9.83
C ARG A 8 32.14 -1.16 -10.44
N ARG A 9 33.05 -0.20 -10.52
CA ARG A 9 33.05 1.05 -11.26
C ARG A 9 33.11 0.73 -12.77
N PHE A 10 32.20 1.29 -13.56
CA PHE A 10 32.36 1.39 -15.00
C PHE A 10 32.47 2.88 -15.36
N GLU A 11 33.69 3.28 -15.67
CA GLU A 11 34.01 4.51 -16.40
C GLU A 11 33.89 4.21 -17.89
N GLY A 12 33.31 5.16 -18.62
CA GLY A 12 33.12 5.09 -20.07
C GLY A 12 32.62 6.43 -20.59
N GLU A 13 33.54 7.40 -20.66
CA GLU A 13 33.37 8.64 -21.42
C GLU A 13 33.34 8.33 -22.93
N GLY A 14 32.42 8.98 -23.65
CA GLY A 14 32.27 8.89 -25.09
C GLY A 14 31.35 10.00 -25.59
N ASP A 15 31.93 11.19 -25.72
CA ASP A 15 31.32 12.44 -26.18
C ASP A 15 31.04 12.38 -27.70
N VAL A 16 29.77 12.45 -28.13
CA VAL A 16 29.39 12.75 -29.52
C VAL A 16 28.33 13.85 -29.52
N LYS A 17 28.75 15.03 -29.95
CA LYS A 17 27.96 16.24 -30.08
C LYS A 17 27.09 16.25 -31.34
N LYS A 18 25.86 16.74 -31.13
CA LYS A 18 24.99 17.55 -32.01
C LYS A 18 24.22 16.87 -33.17
N GLY A 19 22.90 16.85 -32.97
CA GLY A 19 21.88 16.84 -34.02
C GLY A 19 20.54 17.28 -33.43
N LEU A 20 20.22 18.56 -33.59
CA LEU A 20 19.02 19.24 -33.09
C LEU A 20 17.85 18.98 -34.06
N LEU A 21 16.68 18.55 -33.56
CA LEU A 21 15.36 19.18 -33.73
C LEU A 21 14.17 18.20 -33.62
N THR A 22 13.19 18.67 -32.83
CA THR A 22 11.73 18.54 -32.97
C THR A 22 10.96 17.32 -32.44
N ALA A 23 9.92 17.69 -31.67
CA ALA A 23 8.73 16.96 -31.22
C ALA A 23 8.94 15.97 -30.05
N GLY A 24 8.24 16.04 -28.92
CA GLY A 24 7.09 16.84 -28.50
C GLY A 24 6.40 16.13 -27.31
N ALA A 25 5.90 16.90 -26.34
CA ALA A 25 5.01 16.53 -25.21
C ALA A 25 5.55 15.48 -24.21
N ILE A 26 6.04 15.84 -23.01
CA ILE A 26 5.32 16.34 -21.82
C ILE A 26 3.99 15.62 -21.55
N CYS A 27 4.06 14.48 -20.87
CA CYS A 27 2.95 13.93 -20.09
C CYS A 27 3.12 14.32 -18.61
N VAL A 28 2.70 15.54 -18.28
CA VAL A 28 2.37 15.93 -16.90
C VAL A 28 0.91 15.52 -16.71
N VAL A 29 0.67 14.45 -15.95
CA VAL A 29 -0.69 14.12 -15.52
C VAL A 29 -1.03 15.04 -14.35
N ALA A 30 -1.60 16.19 -14.71
CA ALA A 30 -2.32 17.05 -13.78
C ALA A 30 -3.66 16.38 -13.47
N VAL A 31 -3.84 15.90 -12.23
CA VAL A 31 -5.17 15.56 -11.71
C VAL A 31 -5.79 16.87 -11.22
N ALA A 32 -6.36 17.61 -12.16
CA ALA A 32 -7.31 18.68 -11.88
C ALA A 32 -8.69 18.16 -12.27
N GLY A 33 -9.59 18.03 -11.29
CA GLY A 33 -10.95 17.59 -11.54
C GLY A 33 -11.87 17.77 -10.34
N PHE A 34 -12.73 18.79 -10.46
CA PHE A 34 -13.99 19.03 -9.74
C PHE A 34 -13.97 19.55 -8.29
N VAL A 35 -13.91 20.89 -8.20
CA VAL A 35 -14.68 21.69 -7.23
C VAL A 35 -15.76 22.41 -8.02
N VAL A 36 -17.03 22.06 -7.82
CA VAL A 36 -18.23 22.95 -7.82
C VAL A 36 -19.40 22.04 -7.42
N TRP A 37 -19.94 22.20 -6.21
CA TRP A 37 -21.33 22.64 -5.94
C TRP A 37 -21.70 22.40 -4.45
N GLY A 38 -22.35 23.40 -3.82
CA GLY A 38 -23.20 23.17 -2.65
C GLY A 38 -22.77 23.82 -1.33
N MET A 39 -22.65 25.14 -1.26
CA MET A 39 -22.87 25.85 0.01
C MET A 39 -24.35 25.75 0.38
N ARG A 40 -24.67 25.10 1.51
CA ARG A 40 -25.86 25.43 2.31
C ARG A 40 -25.61 25.06 3.76
N GLY A 41 -25.73 26.06 4.62
CA GLY A 41 -25.29 26.04 6.01
C GLY A 41 -26.11 25.14 6.94
N GLY A 42 -25.46 24.81 8.05
CA GLY A 42 -26.05 24.29 9.27
C GLY A 42 -25.00 24.39 10.37
N GLU A 43 -25.23 25.28 11.33
CA GLU A 43 -24.51 25.32 12.60
C GLU A 43 -24.64 23.94 13.28
N ALA A 44 -23.54 23.22 13.42
CA ALA A 44 -23.47 22.01 14.23
C ALA A 44 -22.80 22.35 15.56
N ASN A 45 -23.63 22.45 16.60
CA ASN A 45 -23.22 22.50 17.99
C ASN A 45 -22.24 21.35 18.28
N GLY A 46 -21.07 21.68 18.79
CA GLY A 46 -20.13 20.68 19.33
C GLY A 46 -20.78 19.92 20.50
N PRO A 47 -20.48 18.63 20.68
CA PRO A 47 -20.99 17.89 21.83
C PRO A 47 -20.40 18.48 23.11
N SER A 48 -21.28 19.01 23.96
CA SER A 48 -21.00 19.43 25.32
C SER A 48 -20.81 18.21 26.23
N ASN A 49 -19.71 18.20 26.98
CA ASN A 49 -19.43 17.21 28.02
C ASN A 49 -20.50 17.25 29.13
N PRO A 50 -21.07 16.11 29.57
CA PRO A 50 -21.83 16.08 30.80
C PRO A 50 -20.92 16.05 32.04
N VAL A 51 -21.24 16.91 32.99
CA VAL A 51 -20.63 17.01 34.31
C VAL A 51 -20.97 15.79 35.18
N SER A 52 -19.91 15.18 35.69
CA SER A 52 -19.71 14.44 36.95
C SER A 52 -20.95 14.08 37.81
N GLY A 53 -21.15 12.77 37.97
CA GLY A 53 -21.92 12.12 39.04
C GLY A 53 -21.15 10.89 39.55
N ASN A 54 -21.14 10.70 40.86
CA ASN A 54 -20.09 10.07 41.65
C ASN A 54 -20.21 8.51 41.79
N LYS A 55 -19.07 7.87 42.10
CA LYS A 55 -18.87 6.54 42.77
C LYS A 55 -18.89 5.26 41.93
N GLY A 56 -17.67 4.87 41.57
CA GLY A 56 -17.21 3.52 41.30
C GLY A 56 -15.87 3.68 40.60
N ALA A 57 -14.75 3.43 41.28
CA ALA A 57 -13.45 3.40 40.62
C ALA A 57 -13.38 2.14 39.75
N GLN A 58 -14.13 2.16 38.64
CA GLN A 58 -13.76 1.41 37.46
C GLN A 58 -12.39 1.96 37.06
N VAL A 59 -11.44 1.06 36.84
CA VAL A 59 -10.28 1.37 36.02
C VAL A 59 -10.87 1.81 34.68
N VAL A 60 -10.99 3.12 34.47
CA VAL A 60 -11.39 3.67 33.19
C VAL A 60 -10.21 3.34 32.29
N ASP A 61 -10.35 2.28 31.49
CA ASP A 61 -9.33 1.92 30.52
C ASP A 61 -8.99 3.18 29.71
N ALA A 62 -7.69 3.49 29.65
CA ALA A 62 -7.23 4.65 28.89
C ALA A 62 -7.80 4.56 27.46
N PRO A 63 -8.25 5.69 26.88
CA PRO A 63 -8.86 5.66 25.55
C PRO A 63 -7.91 5.02 24.54
N LYS A 64 -8.43 4.10 23.72
CA LYS A 64 -7.63 3.34 22.74
C LYS A 64 -6.94 4.26 21.73
N TRP A 65 -7.49 5.44 21.49
CA TRP A 65 -7.02 6.42 20.53
C TRP A 65 -7.55 7.82 20.87
N HIS A 66 -6.96 8.86 20.30
CA HIS A 66 -7.50 10.22 20.34
C HIS A 66 -7.06 11.03 19.11
N VAL A 67 -7.78 12.11 18.80
CA VAL A 67 -7.43 13.01 17.69
C VAL A 67 -6.32 13.96 18.12
N ILE A 68 -5.25 14.04 17.32
CA ILE A 68 -4.07 14.88 17.56
C ILE A 68 -3.90 16.01 16.54
N GLY A 69 -4.70 16.02 15.47
CA GLY A 69 -4.63 17.06 14.45
C GLY A 69 -5.42 16.75 13.19
N GLY A 70 -5.15 17.50 12.14
CA GLY A 70 -5.72 17.34 10.81
C GLY A 70 -5.25 18.45 9.88
N LEU A 71 -5.45 18.25 8.58
CA LEU A 71 -5.22 19.28 7.57
C LEU A 71 -6.44 20.20 7.46
N GLU A 72 -6.17 21.47 7.24
CA GLU A 72 -7.21 22.49 7.10
C GLU A 72 -7.88 22.42 5.71
N ALA A 73 -9.21 22.54 5.72
CA ALA A 73 -10.12 22.74 4.58
C ALA A 73 -10.24 21.63 3.51
N GLY A 74 -11.44 21.53 2.92
CA GLY A 74 -11.77 20.77 1.72
C GLY A 74 -12.11 19.30 1.96
N VAL A 75 -11.16 18.53 2.49
CA VAL A 75 -11.33 17.10 2.77
C VAL A 75 -11.28 16.90 4.27
N ARG A 76 -12.28 16.21 4.84
CA ARG A 76 -12.27 15.86 6.26
C ARG A 76 -11.06 14.98 6.53
N SER A 77 -10.09 15.53 7.26
CA SER A 77 -8.85 14.87 7.59
C SER A 77 -8.68 14.84 9.10
N ALA A 78 -8.28 13.69 9.62
CA ALA A 78 -7.99 13.51 11.03
C ALA A 78 -6.65 12.80 11.18
N PHE A 79 -5.82 13.30 12.09
CA PHE A 79 -4.64 12.62 12.59
C PHE A 79 -4.98 12.04 13.94
N ILE A 80 -4.73 10.75 14.11
CA ILE A 80 -5.13 9.99 15.29
C ILE A 80 -3.89 9.37 15.92
N GLU A 81 -3.68 9.61 17.20
CA GLU A 81 -2.71 8.84 17.98
C GLU A 81 -3.39 7.62 18.58
N VAL A 82 -2.85 6.43 18.30
CA VAL A 82 -3.31 5.17 18.87
C VAL A 82 -2.49 4.86 20.11
N SER A 83 -3.17 4.51 21.21
CA SER A 83 -2.50 4.12 22.45
C SER A 83 -1.60 2.90 22.23
N PRO A 84 -0.44 2.81 22.89
CA PRO A 84 0.47 1.66 22.72
C PRO A 84 -0.18 0.30 23.00
N SER A 85 -1.11 0.26 23.97
CA SER A 85 -1.86 -0.95 24.31
C SER A 85 -2.85 -1.40 23.24
N ALA A 86 -3.30 -0.48 22.38
CA ALA A 86 -4.24 -0.75 21.30
C ALA A 86 -3.60 -0.70 19.91
N ALA A 87 -2.28 -0.44 19.81
CA ALA A 87 -1.57 -0.31 18.54
C ALA A 87 -1.73 -1.53 17.62
N LYS A 88 -1.85 -2.75 18.17
CA LYS A 88 -2.04 -3.98 17.39
C LYS A 88 -3.48 -4.48 17.37
N ASP A 89 -4.42 -3.68 17.88
CA ASP A 89 -5.84 -4.00 17.92
C ASP A 89 -6.56 -3.31 16.76
N ARG A 90 -6.94 -4.08 15.74
CA ARG A 90 -7.68 -3.59 14.58
C ARG A 90 -8.96 -2.82 14.96
N SER A 91 -9.62 -3.18 16.07
CA SER A 91 -10.85 -2.49 16.46
C SER A 91 -10.60 -1.03 16.82
N ALA A 92 -9.42 -0.68 17.35
CA ALA A 92 -9.08 0.72 17.67
C ALA A 92 -9.09 1.60 16.41
N TYR A 93 -8.61 1.07 15.29
CA TYR A 93 -8.59 1.76 14.00
C TYR A 93 -10.00 1.87 13.40
N ASP A 94 -10.78 0.79 13.44
CA ASP A 94 -12.14 0.79 12.90
C ASP A 94 -13.08 1.70 13.72
N GLU A 95 -12.98 1.67 15.05
CA GLU A 95 -13.72 2.55 15.97
C GLU A 95 -13.39 4.03 15.69
N ALA A 96 -12.10 4.34 15.52
CA ALA A 96 -11.63 5.67 15.18
C ALA A 96 -12.16 6.17 13.83
N VAL A 97 -12.05 5.35 12.77
CA VAL A 97 -12.61 5.67 11.44
C VAL A 97 -14.11 5.90 11.55
N ALA A 98 -14.86 5.03 12.24
CA ALA A 98 -16.31 5.17 12.39
C ALA A 98 -16.69 6.48 13.10
N ALA A 99 -15.92 6.88 14.11
CA ALA A 99 -16.16 8.12 14.86
C ALA A 99 -15.83 9.38 14.04
N VAL A 100 -14.76 9.37 13.24
CA VAL A 100 -14.33 10.58 12.51
C VAL A 100 -14.87 10.69 11.09
N CYS A 101 -15.32 9.59 10.46
CA CYS A 101 -15.76 9.56 9.06
C CYS A 101 -17.25 9.29 8.86
N SER A 102 -18.08 9.31 9.91
CA SER A 102 -19.48 8.88 9.86
C SER A 102 -20.31 9.55 8.74
N GLY A 103 -20.55 8.82 7.63
CA GLY A 103 -21.50 9.20 6.57
C GLY A 103 -20.96 10.06 5.43
N GLU A 104 -19.65 10.34 5.38
CA GLU A 104 -19.08 11.28 4.41
C GLU A 104 -18.07 10.62 3.46
N ASN A 105 -18.24 10.85 2.16
CA ASN A 105 -17.25 10.46 1.15
C ASN A 105 -16.02 11.35 1.23
N GLY A 106 -14.84 10.76 1.01
CA GLY A 106 -13.56 11.49 0.97
C GLY A 106 -12.85 11.62 2.31
N CYS A 107 -13.33 11.02 3.40
CA CYS A 107 -12.64 11.07 4.69
C CYS A 107 -11.22 10.49 4.62
N LEU A 108 -10.25 11.21 5.21
CA LEU A 108 -8.85 10.84 5.30
C LEU A 108 -8.48 10.69 6.79
N VAL A 109 -7.94 9.54 7.16
CA VAL A 109 -7.47 9.32 8.54
C VAL A 109 -6.06 8.77 8.53
N ALA A 110 -5.13 9.49 9.15
CA ALA A 110 -3.76 9.02 9.34
C ALA A 110 -3.55 8.65 10.81
N PHE A 111 -3.06 7.44 11.04
CA PHE A 111 -2.83 6.90 12.38
C PHE A 111 -1.34 6.94 12.71
N PHE A 112 -1.03 7.37 13.92
CA PHE A 112 0.31 7.51 14.46
C PHE A 112 0.41 6.83 15.82
N LEU A 113 1.62 6.44 16.21
CA LEU A 113 1.95 6.03 17.57
C LEU A 113 2.66 7.15 18.33
N PRO A 114 2.66 7.12 19.67
CA PRO A 114 3.39 8.09 20.47
C PRO A 114 4.86 8.19 20.06
N GLY A 115 5.30 9.42 19.75
CA GLY A 115 6.66 9.72 19.29
C GLY A 115 6.86 9.69 17.78
N ASP A 116 5.86 9.25 17.00
CA ASP A 116 5.90 9.42 15.55
C ASP A 116 5.90 10.91 15.17
N LYS A 117 6.53 11.23 14.05
CA LYS A 117 6.43 12.57 13.46
C LYS A 117 5.05 12.75 12.82
N VAL A 118 4.31 13.76 13.28
CA VAL A 118 2.95 14.08 12.81
C VAL A 118 2.98 15.40 12.03
N PRO A 119 2.24 15.53 10.92
CA PRO A 119 2.13 16.80 10.21
C PRO A 119 1.52 17.89 11.11
N PRO A 120 1.95 19.16 10.98
CA PRO A 120 1.29 20.25 11.68
C PRO A 120 -0.14 20.44 11.15
N ASN A 121 -0.98 21.12 11.92
CA ASN A 121 -2.29 21.54 11.45
C ASN A 121 -2.11 22.68 10.45
N GLU A 122 -2.27 22.38 9.17
CA GLU A 122 -2.04 23.33 8.08
C GLU A 122 -2.90 23.00 6.85
N PRO A 123 -3.06 23.92 5.90
CA PRO A 123 -3.76 23.65 4.65
C PRO A 123 -3.12 22.52 3.84
N MET A 124 -3.96 21.68 3.22
CA MET A 124 -3.51 20.58 2.34
C MET A 124 -2.51 21.03 1.27
N THR A 125 -2.69 22.23 0.70
CA THR A 125 -1.77 22.78 -0.32
C THR A 125 -0.37 23.00 0.22
N LYS A 126 -0.25 23.47 1.47
CA LYS A 126 1.03 23.68 2.15
C LYS A 126 1.69 22.34 2.46
N PHE A 127 0.94 21.41 3.05
CA PHE A 127 1.38 20.04 3.31
C PHE A 127 1.95 19.36 2.07
N LEU A 128 1.25 19.44 0.94
CA LEU A 128 1.72 18.86 -0.33
C LEU A 128 2.96 19.57 -0.87
N SER A 129 3.04 20.90 -0.75
CA SER A 129 4.22 21.67 -1.20
C SER A 129 5.48 21.37 -0.40
N GLU A 130 5.34 20.94 0.86
CA GLU A 130 6.44 20.56 1.77
C GLU A 130 6.79 19.05 1.68
N GLY A 131 6.33 18.36 0.63
CA GLY A 131 6.66 16.95 0.34
C GLY A 131 5.61 15.94 0.80
N GLY A 132 4.53 16.40 1.46
CA GLY A 132 3.38 15.59 1.85
C GLY A 132 3.74 14.36 2.69
N TRP A 133 3.07 13.24 2.41
CA TRP A 133 3.24 11.98 3.13
C TRP A 133 4.64 11.37 3.04
N ASN A 134 5.54 11.85 2.17
CA ASN A 134 6.91 11.36 2.15
C ASN A 134 7.68 11.70 3.44
N SER A 135 7.25 12.76 4.14
CA SER A 135 7.89 13.26 5.36
C SER A 135 7.30 12.67 6.64
N TYR A 136 6.25 11.85 6.55
CA TYR A 136 5.46 11.35 7.68
C TYR A 136 5.01 9.91 7.42
N GLN A 137 5.33 8.98 8.32
CA GLN A 137 5.06 7.55 8.12
C GLN A 137 3.98 7.06 9.10
N PRO A 138 2.69 7.28 8.79
CA PRO A 138 1.61 6.76 9.64
C PRO A 138 1.66 5.23 9.68
N VAL A 139 1.29 4.66 10.82
CA VAL A 139 1.17 3.20 10.99
C VAL A 139 -0.03 2.62 10.26
N ALA A 140 -1.06 3.43 10.01
CA ALA A 140 -2.16 3.08 9.14
C ALA A 140 -2.71 4.34 8.47
N TYR A 141 -3.24 4.19 7.26
CA TYR A 141 -3.82 5.30 6.51
C TYR A 141 -5.12 4.87 5.85
N TRP A 142 -6.21 5.53 6.22
CA TRP A 142 -7.55 5.34 5.66
C TRP A 142 -7.83 6.41 4.61
N PHE A 143 -8.21 5.98 3.42
CA PHE A 143 -8.61 6.85 2.34
C PHE A 143 -9.59 6.13 1.42
N ASN A 144 -10.62 6.84 0.96
CA ASN A 144 -11.61 6.32 0.02
C ASN A 144 -12.24 4.98 0.46
N ASN A 145 -12.67 4.93 1.72
CA ASN A 145 -13.31 3.76 2.34
C ASN A 145 -12.44 2.50 2.46
N ALA A 146 -11.11 2.65 2.45
CA ALA A 146 -10.19 1.54 2.65
C ALA A 146 -8.91 1.96 3.38
N PHE A 147 -8.29 1.02 4.09
CA PHE A 147 -6.92 1.15 4.54
C PHE A 147 -5.97 0.97 3.35
N THR A 148 -5.25 2.02 2.99
CA THR A 148 -4.31 2.07 1.87
C THR A 148 -2.85 1.99 2.31
N VAL A 149 -2.57 2.27 3.58
CA VAL A 149 -1.30 1.98 4.24
C VAL A 149 -1.57 1.23 5.54
N TRP A 150 -0.74 0.23 5.82
CA TRP A 150 -0.78 -0.52 7.07
C TRP A 150 0.63 -1.05 7.38
N ASP A 151 1.18 -0.64 8.52
CA ASP A 151 2.47 -1.09 9.02
C ASP A 151 2.27 -2.37 9.82
N CYS A 152 2.53 -3.52 9.21
CA CYS A 152 2.33 -4.83 9.82
C CYS A 152 3.08 -5.01 11.16
N GLU A 153 4.25 -4.38 11.32
CA GLU A 153 5.06 -4.52 12.52
C GLU A 153 4.48 -3.70 13.68
N ARG A 154 4.12 -2.44 13.40
CA ARG A 154 3.64 -1.48 14.40
C ARG A 154 2.12 -1.58 14.64
N ALA A 155 1.31 -1.70 13.59
CA ALA A 155 -0.15 -1.83 13.63
C ALA A 155 -0.64 -3.29 13.75
N GLY A 156 0.26 -4.27 13.60
CA GLY A 156 -0.04 -5.69 13.77
C GLY A 156 -0.63 -6.37 12.54
N ASP A 157 -0.41 -7.69 12.43
CA ASP A 157 -0.90 -8.50 11.31
C ASP A 157 -2.39 -8.85 11.42
N LYS A 158 -2.89 -8.98 12.64
CA LYS A 158 -4.24 -9.49 12.91
C LYS A 158 -5.28 -8.45 12.48
N GLY A 159 -6.05 -8.78 11.44
CA GLY A 159 -7.05 -7.86 10.89
C GLY A 159 -6.45 -6.79 9.99
N ALA A 160 -5.18 -6.89 9.60
CA ALA A 160 -4.61 -6.04 8.56
C ALA A 160 -5.41 -6.21 7.24
N PRO A 161 -5.59 -5.15 6.45
CA PRO A 161 -6.26 -5.27 5.16
C PRO A 161 -5.43 -6.13 4.20
N LEU A 162 -6.09 -6.85 3.28
CA LEU A 162 -5.40 -7.82 2.42
C LEU A 162 -4.28 -7.18 1.58
N ASN A 163 -4.45 -5.94 1.12
CA ASN A 163 -3.43 -5.20 0.37
C ASN A 163 -2.15 -4.90 1.17
N ALA A 164 -2.16 -4.96 2.50
CA ALA A 164 -0.97 -4.75 3.32
C ALA A 164 0.07 -5.88 3.22
N MET A 165 -0.36 -7.06 2.76
CA MET A 165 0.47 -8.26 2.65
C MET A 165 1.17 -8.63 3.98
N CYS A 166 0.48 -8.41 5.09
CA CYS A 166 0.95 -8.78 6.43
C CYS A 166 0.93 -10.30 6.64
N GLY A 167 1.78 -10.76 7.55
CA GLY A 167 2.01 -12.18 7.83
C GLY A 167 3.27 -12.73 7.18
N ALA A 168 3.80 -13.79 7.79
CA ALA A 168 5.00 -14.46 7.31
C ALA A 168 4.83 -14.90 5.86
N PHE A 169 5.82 -14.58 5.01
CA PHE A 169 5.91 -15.03 3.61
C PHE A 169 4.80 -14.55 2.65
N VAL A 170 3.78 -13.81 3.11
CA VAL A 170 2.65 -13.38 2.26
C VAL A 170 3.12 -12.49 1.11
N ARG A 171 3.99 -11.51 1.40
CA ARG A 171 4.55 -10.63 0.38
C ARG A 171 5.43 -11.37 -0.64
N ASP A 172 6.25 -12.31 -0.16
CA ASP A 172 7.14 -13.11 -1.00
C ASP A 172 6.34 -14.08 -1.88
N ALA A 173 5.27 -14.67 -1.34
CA ALA A 173 4.35 -15.51 -2.09
C ALA A 173 3.63 -14.71 -3.19
N HIS A 174 3.15 -13.51 -2.88
CA HIS A 174 2.56 -12.62 -3.88
C HIS A 174 3.58 -12.28 -4.99
N ARG A 175 4.82 -11.91 -4.63
CA ARG A 175 5.89 -11.66 -5.60
C ARG A 175 6.21 -12.90 -6.44
N ALA A 176 6.22 -14.09 -5.84
CA ALA A 176 6.46 -15.33 -6.56
C ALA A 176 5.34 -15.60 -7.58
N ILE A 177 4.08 -15.34 -7.23
CA ILE A 177 2.95 -15.42 -8.17
C ILE A 177 3.14 -14.43 -9.33
N LEU A 178 3.53 -13.18 -9.04
CA LEU A 178 3.81 -12.17 -10.07
C LEU A 178 4.96 -12.57 -11.00
N ALA A 179 6.00 -13.24 -10.48
CA ALA A 179 7.10 -13.74 -11.30
C ALA A 179 6.64 -14.85 -12.25
N VAL A 180 5.79 -15.77 -11.76
CA VAL A 180 5.18 -16.82 -12.56
C VAL A 180 4.27 -16.23 -13.66
N THR A 181 3.42 -15.25 -13.33
CA THR A 181 2.56 -14.58 -14.32
C THR A 181 3.39 -13.84 -15.37
N SER A 182 4.38 -13.06 -14.93
CA SER A 182 5.29 -12.30 -15.81
C SER A 182 6.00 -13.21 -16.81
N ARG A 183 6.56 -14.33 -16.35
CA ARG A 183 7.21 -15.29 -17.24
C ARG A 183 6.21 -15.93 -18.19
N THR A 184 5.05 -16.37 -17.70
CA THR A 184 4.03 -17.02 -18.54
C THR A 184 3.57 -16.09 -19.66
N THR A 185 3.25 -14.84 -19.33
CA THR A 185 2.78 -13.84 -20.28
C THR A 185 3.84 -13.50 -21.33
N LEU A 186 5.10 -13.33 -20.93
CA LEU A 186 6.19 -13.10 -21.87
C LEU A 186 6.51 -14.33 -22.72
N ALA A 187 6.48 -15.53 -22.15
CA ALA A 187 6.74 -16.78 -22.85
C ALA A 187 5.70 -17.05 -23.94
N ARG A 188 4.42 -16.70 -23.70
CA ARG A 188 3.36 -16.75 -24.73
C ARG A 188 3.65 -15.78 -25.86
N PHE A 189 4.00 -14.54 -25.53
CA PHE A 189 4.31 -13.52 -26.53
C PHE A 189 5.55 -13.88 -27.38
N CYS A 190 6.60 -14.40 -26.74
CA CYS A 190 7.87 -14.71 -27.37
C CYS A 190 8.00 -16.15 -27.91
N GLY A 191 6.98 -17.00 -27.73
CA GLY A 191 6.98 -18.39 -28.20
C GLY A 191 7.94 -19.33 -27.48
N TRP A 192 8.22 -19.12 -26.17
CA TRP A 192 9.18 -19.96 -25.42
C TRP A 192 8.61 -21.28 -24.90
N GLY A 193 7.29 -21.48 -25.03
CA GLY A 193 6.60 -22.65 -24.52
C GLY A 193 6.26 -22.58 -23.03
N ASP A 194 5.34 -23.45 -22.62
CA ASP A 194 4.87 -23.59 -21.24
C ASP A 194 5.75 -24.55 -20.44
N LYS A 195 5.99 -24.23 -19.17
CA LYS A 195 6.73 -25.07 -18.20
C LYS A 195 5.82 -25.66 -17.11
N GLY A 196 4.50 -25.47 -17.20
CA GLY A 196 3.52 -25.92 -16.20
C GLY A 196 3.55 -25.11 -14.90
N GLU A 197 4.16 -23.92 -14.92
CA GLU A 197 4.34 -23.03 -13.78
C GLU A 197 3.02 -22.47 -13.24
N VAL A 198 2.06 -22.19 -14.12
CA VAL A 198 0.69 -21.78 -13.72
C VAL A 198 0.01 -22.86 -12.90
N ALA A 199 0.13 -24.14 -13.30
CA ALA A 199 -0.46 -25.24 -12.56
C ALA A 199 0.15 -25.38 -11.16
N LYS A 200 1.47 -25.17 -11.03
CA LYS A 200 2.17 -25.15 -9.74
C LYS A 200 1.71 -23.98 -8.86
N ALA A 201 1.58 -22.78 -9.42
CA ALA A 201 1.04 -21.63 -8.68
C ALA A 201 -0.41 -21.86 -8.23
N LYS A 202 -1.28 -22.42 -9.08
CA LYS A 202 -2.66 -22.78 -8.69
C LYS A 202 -2.70 -23.83 -7.58
N ALA A 203 -1.81 -24.83 -7.64
CA ALA A 203 -1.70 -25.85 -6.60
C ALA A 203 -1.15 -25.30 -5.26
N TYR A 204 -0.35 -24.24 -5.30
CA TYR A 204 0.03 -23.50 -4.10
C TYR A 204 -1.16 -22.72 -3.54
N ILE A 205 -1.83 -21.92 -4.37
CA ILE A 205 -2.95 -21.07 -3.97
C ILE A 205 -4.08 -21.89 -3.34
N SER A 206 -4.37 -23.08 -3.86
CA SER A 206 -5.44 -23.94 -3.32
C SER A 206 -5.19 -24.39 -1.88
N LYS A 207 -3.93 -24.43 -1.43
CA LYS A 207 -3.51 -24.83 -0.09
C LYS A 207 -3.49 -23.69 0.93
N ILE A 208 -3.60 -22.43 0.48
CA ILE A 208 -3.66 -21.26 1.36
C ILE A 208 -4.88 -21.40 2.29
N ARG A 209 -4.63 -21.29 3.60
CA ARG A 209 -5.67 -21.52 4.63
C ARG A 209 -6.72 -20.43 4.66
N ASP A 210 -6.28 -19.17 4.58
CA ASP A 210 -7.17 -18.01 4.59
C ASP A 210 -7.95 -17.95 3.25
N PRO A 211 -9.29 -18.11 3.26
CA PRO A 211 -10.08 -18.09 2.05
C PRO A 211 -10.04 -16.75 1.31
N ALA A 212 -10.00 -15.63 2.03
CA ALA A 212 -9.97 -14.30 1.42
C ALA A 212 -8.59 -14.03 0.78
N ARG A 213 -7.52 -14.49 1.42
CA ARG A 213 -6.16 -14.46 0.84
C ARG A 213 -6.06 -15.33 -0.41
N ARG A 214 -6.59 -16.54 -0.33
CA ARG A 214 -6.62 -17.49 -1.46
C ARG A 214 -7.36 -16.90 -2.65
N GLU A 215 -8.52 -16.29 -2.44
CA GLU A 215 -9.28 -15.62 -3.49
C GLU A 215 -8.51 -14.44 -4.08
N GLN A 216 -7.91 -13.58 -3.24
CA GLN A 216 -7.07 -12.49 -3.70
C GLN A 216 -5.94 -12.98 -4.61
N PHE A 217 -5.22 -14.02 -4.20
CA PHE A 217 -4.08 -14.55 -4.97
C PHE A 217 -4.53 -15.23 -6.27
N ALA A 218 -5.66 -15.96 -6.24
CA ALA A 218 -6.27 -16.52 -7.44
C ALA A 218 -6.68 -15.43 -8.44
N SER A 219 -7.33 -14.37 -7.94
CA SER A 219 -7.76 -13.24 -8.76
C SER A 219 -6.58 -12.50 -9.38
N THR A 220 -5.51 -12.24 -8.63
CA THR A 220 -4.28 -11.63 -9.18
C THR A 220 -3.68 -12.51 -10.28
N LEU A 221 -3.53 -13.82 -10.03
CA LEU A 221 -3.00 -14.76 -11.01
C LEU A 221 -3.83 -14.76 -12.31
N ASP A 222 -5.14 -14.89 -12.20
CA ASP A 222 -6.02 -14.96 -13.38
C ASP A 222 -6.08 -13.61 -14.12
N LYS A 223 -6.07 -12.49 -13.40
CA LYS A 223 -6.01 -11.14 -13.98
C LYS A 223 -4.74 -10.95 -14.79
N ASP A 224 -3.58 -11.16 -14.19
CA ASP A 224 -2.28 -10.93 -14.85
C ASP A 224 -2.07 -11.85 -16.07
N LEU A 225 -2.63 -13.06 -16.04
CA LEU A 225 -2.58 -14.00 -17.18
C LEU A 225 -3.54 -13.64 -18.30
N SER A 226 -4.57 -12.81 -18.04
CA SER A 226 -5.52 -12.33 -19.03
C SER A 226 -5.04 -11.08 -19.76
N GLU A 227 -4.13 -10.32 -19.16
CA GLU A 227 -3.56 -9.12 -19.77
C GLU A 227 -2.51 -9.49 -20.83
N PRO A 228 -2.62 -8.95 -22.07
CA PRO A 228 -1.62 -9.20 -23.10
C PRO A 228 -0.29 -8.54 -22.71
N TYR A 229 0.82 -9.14 -23.14
CA TYR A 229 2.12 -8.48 -23.01
C TYR A 229 2.17 -7.22 -23.87
N GLY A 230 2.36 -6.06 -23.24
CA GLY A 230 2.40 -4.76 -23.91
C GLY A 230 3.80 -4.28 -24.34
N GLY A 231 4.83 -5.13 -24.26
CA GLY A 231 6.21 -4.75 -24.58
C GLY A 231 6.66 -5.11 -26.00
N GLU A 232 7.90 -4.76 -26.32
CA GLU A 232 8.49 -4.97 -27.65
C GLU A 232 9.09 -6.37 -27.83
N ALA A 233 9.19 -6.83 -29.09
CA ALA A 233 9.85 -8.10 -29.45
C ALA A 233 11.34 -8.14 -29.04
N SER A 234 12.01 -6.99 -28.98
CA SER A 234 13.40 -6.86 -28.50
C SER A 234 13.58 -7.38 -27.06
N ASN A 235 12.51 -7.33 -26.25
CA ASN A 235 12.52 -7.83 -24.88
C ASN A 235 12.61 -9.35 -24.80
N CYS A 236 12.24 -10.07 -25.87
CA CYS A 236 12.27 -11.52 -25.85
C CYS A 236 13.70 -12.03 -25.58
N VAL A 237 14.68 -11.63 -26.39
CA VAL A 237 16.06 -12.08 -26.17
C VAL A 237 16.64 -11.44 -24.91
N ARG A 238 16.39 -10.14 -24.70
CA ARG A 238 17.00 -9.35 -23.62
C ARG A 238 16.58 -9.80 -22.22
N LEU A 239 15.34 -10.20 -22.02
CA LEU A 239 14.79 -10.51 -20.69
C LEU A 239 14.75 -12.00 -20.36
N ARG A 240 14.97 -12.88 -21.32
CA ARG A 240 14.73 -14.34 -21.17
C ARG A 240 15.41 -14.91 -19.94
N ASP A 241 16.73 -14.79 -19.84
CA ASP A 241 17.51 -15.43 -18.77
C ASP A 241 17.08 -14.94 -17.38
N LYS A 242 16.83 -13.62 -17.26
CA LYS A 242 16.37 -13.02 -16.00
C LYS A 242 15.01 -13.55 -15.59
N ILE A 243 14.03 -13.54 -16.51
CA ILE A 243 12.65 -13.90 -16.21
C ILE A 243 12.50 -15.41 -15.97
N GLU A 244 13.25 -16.24 -16.71
CA GLU A 244 13.29 -17.69 -16.44
C GLU A 244 13.87 -17.98 -15.05
N LEU A 245 14.98 -17.33 -14.67
CA LEU A 245 15.56 -17.46 -13.33
C LEU A 245 14.62 -16.96 -12.22
N GLU A 246 13.95 -15.83 -12.43
CA GLU A 246 12.96 -15.30 -11.47
C GLU A 246 11.77 -16.26 -11.29
N SER A 247 11.26 -16.86 -12.38
CA SER A 247 10.20 -17.87 -12.32
C SER A 247 10.66 -19.13 -11.59
N GLU A 248 11.88 -19.62 -11.86
CA GLU A 248 12.43 -20.80 -11.19
C GLU A 248 12.60 -20.60 -9.68
N ASN A 249 13.14 -19.45 -9.28
CA ASN A 249 13.25 -19.07 -7.86
C ASN A 249 11.88 -18.92 -7.20
N ALA A 250 10.90 -18.35 -7.91
CA ALA A 250 9.53 -18.23 -7.42
C ALA A 250 8.88 -19.60 -7.20
N LEU A 251 9.00 -20.53 -8.16
CA LEU A 251 8.47 -21.88 -8.02
C LEU A 251 9.12 -22.66 -6.87
N LYS A 252 10.43 -22.48 -6.68
CA LYS A 252 11.15 -23.04 -5.53
C LYS A 252 10.56 -22.50 -4.22
N PHE A 253 10.40 -21.18 -4.10
CA PHE A 253 9.80 -20.56 -2.94
C PHE A 253 8.40 -21.11 -2.63
N LEU A 254 7.51 -21.17 -3.63
CA LEU A 254 6.14 -21.70 -3.49
C LEU A 254 6.09 -23.19 -3.11
N THR A 255 7.15 -23.94 -3.41
CA THR A 255 7.26 -25.36 -3.02
C THR A 255 7.71 -25.50 -1.57
N GLU A 256 8.63 -24.65 -1.13
CA GLU A 256 9.28 -24.74 0.19
C GLU A 256 8.46 -24.07 1.31
N HIS A 257 7.60 -23.11 0.98
CA HIS A 257 6.88 -22.29 1.95
C HIS A 257 5.37 -22.48 1.81
N GLN A 258 4.62 -22.34 2.91
CA GLN A 258 3.16 -22.36 2.93
C GLN A 258 2.68 -21.20 3.81
N ILE A 259 1.60 -20.53 3.41
CA ILE A 259 0.95 -19.44 4.14
C ILE A 259 -0.49 -19.80 4.53
#